data_AF-A0A814A9Q8-F1
#
_entry.id   AF-A0A814A9Q8-F1
#
_cell.length_a   1.000
_cell.length_b   1.000
_cell.length_c   1.000
_cell.angle_alpha   90.00
_cell.angle_beta   90.00
_cell.angle_gamma   90.00
#
_symmetry.space_group_name_H-M   'P 1'
#
loop_
_entity.id
_entity.type
_entity.pdbx_description
1 polymer ?
#
loop_
_entity_poly.entity_id
_entity_poly.type
_entity_poly.pdbx_seq_one_letter_code
_entity_poly.pdbx_strand_id
1 'polypeptide(L)'
;MDNLMIILPCGYTTQYKNLPKDNKKFKCPICKSHKIKLKECLNMPKNWNNLKGFEFDQALNEFKTSHRELNRLKYKSDYYANKSFRQVTIDLDARRKKVKELLNKQIDDYYDELIKNLKSENSTKKSNFKQSLENIEKFDNELKTFKINDEEDFETRKREFEEMISKVRNKLDEAKKLVNEIKGQNLEFVSGDENLVKSSVEKIFGDVVRIDPSQNIIEESSEDDIPNIKNYSKYAESRSLKGDSSSYKSYDEQKQFYRIPVYSNRSSRRSEQVYSSESDAEFRPRKHSYLDSYW
;
A
#
# COMPACT_ATOMS: atom_id res chain seq x y z
N MET A 1 -36.50 -45.06 4.98
CA MET A 1 -37.68 -45.59 5.69
C MET A 1 -38.58 -46.45 4.79
N ASP A 2 -38.66 -46.19 3.49
CA ASP A 2 -39.62 -46.83 2.57
C ASP A 2 -39.62 -48.36 2.52
N ASN A 3 -38.47 -49.00 2.74
CA ASN A 3 -38.33 -50.45 2.72
C ASN A 3 -38.52 -51.12 4.09
N LEU A 4 -38.86 -50.36 5.14
CA LEU A 4 -39.06 -50.90 6.49
C LEU A 4 -40.31 -51.77 6.54
N MET A 5 -40.19 -52.97 7.11
CA MET A 5 -41.33 -53.90 7.25
C MET A 5 -42.15 -53.57 8.50
N ILE A 6 -43.45 -53.38 8.29
CA ILE A 6 -44.47 -53.06 9.31
C ILE A 6 -45.44 -54.23 9.42
N ILE A 7 -45.70 -54.68 10.65
CA ILE A 7 -46.68 -55.71 10.98
C ILE A 7 -48.06 -55.04 11.11
N LEU A 8 -49.02 -55.46 10.30
CA LEU A 8 -50.40 -55.00 10.37
C LEU A 8 -51.12 -55.69 11.56
N PRO A 9 -52.21 -55.10 12.09
CA PRO A 9 -52.98 -55.69 13.19
C PRO A 9 -53.51 -57.11 12.91
N CYS A 10 -53.69 -57.45 11.63
CA CYS A 10 -54.08 -58.80 11.18
C CYS A 10 -52.93 -59.81 11.09
N GLY A 11 -51.71 -59.46 11.52
CA GLY A 11 -50.53 -60.34 11.52
C GLY A 11 -49.72 -60.35 10.22
N TYR A 12 -50.29 -59.92 9.09
CA TYR A 12 -49.56 -59.75 7.84
C TYR A 12 -48.54 -58.61 7.90
N THR A 13 -47.51 -58.65 7.05
CA THR A 13 -46.47 -57.61 6.97
C THR A 13 -46.49 -56.85 5.66
N THR A 14 -46.18 -55.55 5.68
CA THR A 14 -46.07 -54.72 4.48
C THR A 14 -44.93 -53.71 4.61
N GLN A 15 -44.46 -53.16 3.49
CA GLN A 15 -43.46 -52.09 3.51
C GLN A 15 -44.08 -50.76 3.93
N TYR A 16 -43.33 -49.94 4.67
CA TYR A 16 -43.78 -48.65 5.16
C TYR A 16 -44.28 -47.73 4.03
N LYS A 17 -43.62 -47.74 2.85
CA LYS A 17 -44.04 -46.96 1.68
C LYS A 17 -45.43 -47.31 1.14
N ASN A 18 -45.93 -48.52 1.44
CA ASN A 18 -47.25 -48.98 1.01
C ASN A 18 -48.36 -48.50 1.96
N LEU A 19 -48.00 -47.88 3.08
CA LEU A 19 -48.95 -47.29 4.01
C LEU A 19 -49.28 -45.86 3.56
N PRO A 20 -50.54 -45.43 3.69
CA PRO A 20 -50.91 -44.05 3.37
C PRO A 20 -50.20 -43.09 4.33
N LYS A 21 -49.73 -41.95 3.79
CA LYS A 21 -49.05 -40.91 4.57
C LYS A 21 -50.00 -40.10 5.46
N ASP A 22 -51.29 -40.15 5.16
CA ASP A 22 -52.32 -39.43 5.92
C ASP A 22 -52.67 -40.17 7.21
N ASN A 23 -52.88 -39.42 8.31
CA ASN A 23 -53.29 -39.96 9.62
C ASN A 23 -54.72 -40.52 9.68
N LYS A 24 -55.30 -40.87 8.52
CA LYS A 24 -56.68 -41.38 8.40
C LYS A 24 -56.74 -42.89 8.60
N LYS A 25 -57.94 -43.40 8.83
CA LYS A 25 -58.24 -44.85 8.78
C LYS A 25 -58.09 -45.32 7.33
N PHE A 26 -57.35 -46.40 7.10
CA PHE A 26 -57.19 -47.00 5.77
C PHE A 26 -57.59 -48.48 5.78
N LYS A 27 -58.04 -48.99 4.63
CA LYS A 27 -58.38 -50.41 4.48
C LYS A 27 -57.09 -51.23 4.43
N CYS A 28 -57.01 -52.33 5.17
CA CYS A 28 -55.81 -53.18 5.19
C CYS A 28 -55.40 -53.55 3.75
N PRO A 29 -54.15 -53.25 3.32
CA PRO A 29 -53.72 -53.47 1.95
C PRO A 29 -53.65 -54.96 1.56
N ILE A 30 -53.58 -55.86 2.55
CA ILE A 30 -53.38 -57.29 2.33
C ILE A 30 -54.72 -58.03 2.37
N CYS A 31 -55.38 -58.11 3.54
CA CYS A 31 -56.61 -58.88 3.65
C CYS A 31 -57.89 -58.11 3.29
N LYS A 32 -57.81 -56.78 3.14
CA LYS A 32 -58.95 -55.91 2.79
C LYS A 32 -60.18 -56.05 3.72
N SER A 33 -60.08 -56.68 4.89
CA SER A 33 -61.22 -57.00 5.76
C SER A 33 -61.50 -55.96 6.86
N HIS A 34 -60.51 -55.13 7.20
CA HIS A 34 -60.61 -54.19 8.32
C HIS A 34 -59.98 -52.84 7.99
N LYS A 35 -60.30 -51.83 8.81
CA LYS A 35 -59.73 -50.49 8.74
C LYS A 35 -58.69 -50.32 9.85
N ILE A 36 -57.51 -49.82 9.50
CA ILE A 36 -56.37 -49.61 10.39
C ILE A 36 -56.18 -48.10 10.57
N LYS A 37 -55.95 -47.63 11.79
CA LYS A 37 -55.41 -46.28 12.01
C LYS A 37 -53.89 -46.34 11.96
N LEU A 38 -53.27 -45.49 11.13
CA LEU A 38 -51.82 -45.48 10.92
C LEU A 38 -51.05 -45.33 12.25
N LYS A 39 -51.40 -44.34 13.07
CA LYS A 39 -50.74 -44.10 14.36
C LYS A 39 -50.80 -45.30 15.30
N GLU A 40 -51.95 -45.95 15.42
CA GLU A 40 -52.12 -47.15 16.25
C GLU A 40 -51.26 -48.31 15.74
N CYS A 41 -51.21 -48.49 14.41
CA CYS A 41 -50.36 -49.50 13.75
C CYS A 41 -48.87 -49.23 14.02
N LEU A 42 -48.39 -48.01 13.81
CA LEU A 42 -46.98 -47.66 14.00
C LEU A 42 -46.56 -47.71 15.48
N ASN A 43 -47.48 -47.46 16.41
CA ASN A 43 -47.24 -47.55 17.85
C ASN A 43 -47.36 -48.98 18.42
N MET A 44 -47.69 -49.99 17.61
CA MET A 44 -47.61 -51.38 18.05
C MET A 44 -46.16 -51.69 18.47
N PRO A 45 -45.91 -52.41 19.59
CA PRO A 45 -44.57 -52.56 20.14
C PRO A 45 -43.50 -53.00 19.12
N LYS A 46 -43.82 -53.98 18.26
CA LYS A 46 -42.90 -54.45 17.21
C LYS A 46 -42.62 -53.39 16.14
N ASN A 47 -43.65 -52.65 15.70
CA ASN A 47 -43.49 -51.61 14.68
C ASN A 47 -42.75 -50.39 15.23
N TRP A 48 -43.07 -50.00 16.45
CA TRP A 48 -42.40 -48.92 17.15
C TRP A 48 -40.92 -49.25 17.34
N ASN A 49 -40.59 -50.46 17.80
CA ASN A 49 -39.20 -50.92 17.92
C ASN A 49 -38.48 -50.91 16.56
N ASN A 50 -39.12 -51.38 15.49
CA ASN A 50 -38.54 -51.39 14.15
C ASN A 50 -38.28 -49.95 13.63
N LEU A 51 -39.21 -49.03 13.87
CA LEU A 51 -39.06 -47.63 13.48
C LEU A 51 -37.93 -46.95 14.27
N LYS A 52 -37.90 -47.14 15.59
CA LYS A 52 -36.85 -46.58 16.45
C LYS A 52 -35.48 -47.20 16.18
N GLY A 53 -35.41 -48.48 15.87
CA GLY A 53 -34.19 -49.14 15.40
C GLY A 53 -33.68 -48.51 14.09
N PHE A 54 -34.55 -48.30 13.12
CA PHE A 54 -34.18 -47.64 11.86
C PHE A 54 -33.70 -46.19 12.06
N GLU A 55 -34.42 -45.40 12.87
CA GLU A 55 -34.02 -44.03 13.22
C GLU A 55 -32.65 -44.01 13.91
N PHE A 56 -32.42 -44.94 14.83
CA PHE A 56 -31.14 -45.09 15.52
C PHE A 56 -30.01 -45.44 14.54
N ASP A 57 -30.22 -46.40 13.65
CA ASP A 57 -29.22 -46.79 12.65
C ASP A 57 -28.87 -45.64 11.70
N GLN A 58 -29.87 -44.85 11.30
CA GLN A 58 -29.65 -43.65 10.50
C GLN A 58 -28.79 -42.63 11.25
N ALA A 59 -29.18 -42.27 12.48
CA ALA A 59 -28.43 -41.33 13.31
C ALA A 59 -27.00 -41.83 13.61
N LEU A 60 -26.83 -43.13 13.85
CA LEU A 60 -25.53 -43.75 14.07
C LEU A 60 -24.64 -43.66 12.82
N ASN A 61 -25.21 -43.81 11.62
CA ASN A 61 -24.48 -43.68 10.38
C ASN A 61 -24.07 -42.22 10.09
N GLU A 62 -24.95 -41.26 10.36
CA GLU A 62 -24.65 -39.82 10.27
C GLU A 62 -23.54 -39.43 11.26
N PHE A 63 -23.63 -39.92 12.50
CA PHE A 63 -22.59 -39.75 13.52
C PHE A 63 -21.27 -40.36 13.07
N LYS A 64 -21.25 -41.61 12.59
CA LYS A 64 -20.03 -42.28 12.11
C LYS A 64 -19.39 -41.53 10.95
N THR A 65 -20.19 -40.98 10.04
CA THR A 65 -19.71 -40.18 8.90
C THR A 65 -19.04 -38.89 9.40
N SER A 66 -19.75 -38.13 10.22
CA SER A 66 -19.24 -36.88 10.82
C SER A 66 -17.99 -37.12 11.67
N HIS A 67 -17.98 -38.20 12.46
CA HIS A 67 -16.84 -38.58 13.29
C HIS A 67 -15.60 -38.96 12.46
N ARG A 68 -15.77 -39.62 11.31
CA ARG A 68 -14.65 -39.88 10.38
C ARG A 68 -14.09 -38.58 9.80
N GLU A 69 -14.95 -37.63 9.43
CA GLU A 69 -14.51 -36.32 8.94
C GLU A 69 -13.74 -35.55 10.02
N LEU A 70 -14.26 -35.49 11.24
CA LEU A 70 -13.56 -34.89 12.38
C LEU A 70 -12.19 -35.55 12.63
N ASN A 71 -12.10 -36.88 12.55
CA ASN A 71 -10.82 -37.57 12.69
C ASN A 71 -9.84 -37.27 11.56
N ARG A 72 -10.32 -37.06 10.32
CA ARG A 72 -9.47 -36.59 9.22
C ARG A 72 -8.95 -35.17 9.48
N LEU A 73 -9.79 -34.32 10.06
CA LEU A 73 -9.42 -32.95 10.43
C LEU A 73 -8.46 -32.91 11.63
N LYS A 74 -8.52 -33.87 12.56
CA LYS A 74 -7.64 -33.95 13.74
C LYS A 74 -6.16 -33.90 13.38
N TYR A 75 -5.75 -34.59 12.32
CA TYR A 75 -4.35 -34.63 11.87
C TYR A 75 -3.94 -33.39 11.04
N LYS A 76 -4.88 -32.52 10.69
CA LYS A 76 -4.67 -31.32 9.87
C LYS A 76 -5.32 -30.07 10.49
N SER A 77 -5.62 -30.09 11.79
CA SER A 77 -6.32 -29.00 12.48
C SER A 77 -5.57 -27.69 12.28
N ASP A 78 -4.26 -27.74 12.44
CA ASP A 78 -3.37 -26.58 12.33
C ASP A 78 -3.30 -26.10 10.89
N TYR A 79 -3.35 -27.00 9.91
CA TYR A 79 -3.40 -26.62 8.51
C TYR A 79 -4.68 -25.84 8.21
N TYR A 80 -5.85 -26.35 8.60
CA TYR A 80 -7.12 -25.66 8.31
C TYR A 80 -7.29 -24.38 9.14
N ALA A 81 -6.86 -24.39 10.40
CA ALA A 81 -6.83 -23.19 11.24
C ALA A 81 -5.95 -22.12 10.61
N ASN A 82 -4.73 -22.48 10.19
CA ASN A 82 -3.75 -21.51 9.69
C ASN A 82 -3.91 -21.17 8.20
N LYS A 83 -4.65 -21.96 7.40
CA LYS A 83 -4.77 -21.72 5.95
C LYS A 83 -5.42 -20.37 5.66
N SER A 84 -6.50 -20.03 6.36
CA SER A 84 -7.17 -18.73 6.20
C SER A 84 -6.27 -17.59 6.67
N PHE A 85 -5.64 -17.73 7.84
CA PHE A 85 -4.70 -16.72 8.35
C PHE A 85 -3.51 -16.50 7.41
N ARG A 86 -2.92 -17.57 6.87
CA ARG A 86 -1.80 -17.48 5.93
C ARG A 86 -2.17 -16.67 4.69
N GLN A 87 -3.35 -16.91 4.12
CA GLN A 87 -3.79 -16.14 2.95
C GLN A 87 -3.98 -14.66 3.31
N VAL A 88 -4.64 -14.38 4.43
CA VAL A 88 -4.83 -12.99 4.92
C VAL A 88 -3.49 -12.30 5.18
N THR A 89 -2.52 -12.99 5.78
CA THR A 89 -1.18 -12.43 6.02
C THR A 89 -0.46 -12.09 4.71
N ILE A 90 -0.55 -12.98 3.70
CA ILE A 90 0.02 -12.73 2.37
C ILE A 90 -0.63 -11.49 1.73
N ASP A 91 -1.96 -11.39 1.81
CA ASP A 91 -2.71 -10.27 1.22
C ASP A 91 -2.40 -8.95 1.95
N LEU A 92 -2.26 -8.98 3.27
CA LEU A 92 -1.83 -7.83 4.08
C LEU A 92 -0.42 -7.37 3.72
N ASP A 93 0.53 -8.30 3.57
CA ASP A 93 1.90 -7.97 3.18
C ASP A 93 1.97 -7.39 1.76
N ALA A 94 1.21 -7.97 0.83
CA ALA A 94 1.10 -7.44 -0.54
C ALA A 94 0.51 -6.02 -0.52
N ARG A 95 -0.55 -5.79 0.27
CA ARG A 95 -1.16 -4.47 0.42
C ARG A 95 -0.17 -3.48 1.03
N ARG A 96 0.57 -3.86 2.08
CA ARG A 96 1.59 -3.01 2.74
C ARG A 96 2.65 -2.55 1.75
N LYS A 97 3.20 -3.47 0.95
CA LYS A 97 4.21 -3.15 -0.08
C LYS A 97 3.67 -2.16 -1.10
N LYS A 98 2.46 -2.41 -1.62
CA LYS A 98 1.81 -1.53 -2.60
C LYS A 98 1.54 -0.13 -2.04
N VAL A 99 1.07 -0.01 -0.78
CA VAL A 99 0.89 1.30 -0.14
C VAL A 99 2.23 2.04 -0.02
N LYS A 100 3.27 1.35 0.45
CA LYS A 100 4.59 1.95 0.64
C LYS A 100 5.17 2.46 -0.69
N GLU A 101 5.07 1.66 -1.75
CA GLU A 101 5.52 2.06 -3.08
C GLU A 101 4.75 3.27 -3.61
N LEU A 102 3.43 3.30 -3.45
CA LEU A 102 2.61 4.45 -3.86
C LEU A 102 2.96 5.72 -3.08
N LEU A 103 3.10 5.62 -1.75
CA LEU A 103 3.43 6.78 -0.91
C LEU A 103 4.83 7.32 -1.23
N ASN A 104 5.82 6.44 -1.37
CA ASN A 104 7.16 6.84 -1.78
C ASN A 104 7.13 7.57 -3.13
N LYS A 105 6.39 7.03 -4.11
CA LYS A 105 6.25 7.68 -5.41
C LYS A 105 5.62 9.08 -5.29
N GLN A 106 4.57 9.25 -4.47
CA GLN A 106 3.96 10.56 -4.30
C GLN A 106 4.92 11.57 -3.63
N ILE A 107 5.76 11.10 -2.70
CA ILE A 107 6.81 11.91 -2.07
C ILE A 107 7.85 12.32 -3.13
N ASP A 108 8.33 11.37 -3.94
CA ASP A 108 9.32 11.61 -4.99
C ASP A 108 8.76 12.60 -6.04
N ASP A 109 7.52 12.38 -6.51
CA ASP A 109 6.84 13.25 -7.48
C ASP A 109 6.71 14.69 -6.93
N TYR A 110 6.35 14.84 -5.65
CA TYR A 110 6.23 16.14 -5.00
C TYR A 110 7.57 16.83 -4.80
N TYR A 111 8.60 16.09 -4.37
CA TYR A 111 9.97 16.60 -4.27
C TYR A 111 10.48 17.12 -5.63
N ASP A 112 10.29 16.35 -6.70
CA ASP A 112 10.70 16.74 -8.04
C ASP A 112 9.98 18.00 -8.51
N GLU A 113 8.69 18.15 -8.16
CA GLU A 113 7.94 19.37 -8.41
C GLU A 113 8.52 20.58 -7.66
N LEU A 114 8.82 20.46 -6.37
CA LEU A 114 9.45 21.52 -5.58
C LEU A 114 10.80 21.95 -6.19
N ILE A 115 11.64 20.99 -6.56
CA ILE A 115 12.94 21.26 -7.20
C ILE A 115 12.76 21.94 -8.55
N LYS A 116 11.79 21.50 -9.35
CA LYS A 116 11.48 22.11 -10.64
C LYS A 116 11.03 23.55 -10.47
N ASN A 117 10.13 23.81 -9.52
CA ASN A 117 9.62 25.13 -9.22
C ASN A 117 10.77 26.07 -8.79
N LEU A 118 11.63 25.62 -7.87
CA LEU A 118 12.83 26.36 -7.44
C LEU A 118 13.76 26.69 -8.61
N LYS A 119 14.06 25.71 -9.47
CA LYS A 119 14.93 25.91 -10.65
C LYS A 119 14.31 26.90 -11.63
N SER A 120 13.00 26.82 -11.86
CA SER A 120 12.28 27.73 -12.75
C SER A 120 12.24 29.16 -12.21
N GLU A 121 11.98 29.33 -10.91
CA GLU A 121 11.99 30.64 -10.28
C GLU A 121 13.39 31.27 -10.32
N ASN A 122 14.42 30.48 -10.00
CA ASN A 122 15.81 30.93 -10.04
C ASN A 122 16.24 31.32 -11.47
N SER A 123 15.85 30.55 -12.50
CA SER A 123 16.20 30.86 -13.89
C SER A 123 15.51 32.14 -14.37
N THR A 124 14.23 32.33 -14.07
CA THR A 124 13.50 33.57 -14.36
C THR A 124 14.13 34.76 -13.65
N LYS A 125 14.41 34.64 -12.35
CA LYS A 125 15.07 35.70 -11.57
C LYS A 125 16.44 36.06 -12.13
N LYS A 126 17.28 35.06 -12.43
CA LYS A 126 18.60 35.28 -13.04
C LYS A 126 18.51 35.99 -14.39
N SER A 127 17.52 35.63 -15.21
CA SER A 127 17.29 36.29 -16.49
C SER A 127 16.89 37.76 -16.30
N ASN A 128 15.92 38.03 -15.42
CA ASN A 128 15.45 39.38 -15.13
C ASN A 128 16.56 40.25 -14.53
N PHE A 129 17.38 39.68 -13.63
CA PHE A 129 18.54 40.34 -13.05
C PHE A 129 19.55 40.72 -14.13
N LYS A 130 19.90 39.79 -15.03
CA LYS A 130 20.84 40.05 -16.12
C LYS A 130 20.33 41.16 -17.04
N GLN A 131 19.06 41.12 -17.42
CA GLN A 131 18.46 42.15 -18.27
C GLN A 131 18.46 43.53 -17.59
N SER A 132 18.17 43.58 -16.28
CA SER A 132 18.19 44.82 -15.51
C SER A 132 19.60 45.40 -15.42
N LEU A 133 20.60 44.53 -15.22
CA LEU A 133 22.01 44.92 -15.17
C LEU A 133 22.50 45.45 -16.52
N GLU A 134 22.18 44.78 -17.63
CA GLU A 134 22.49 45.26 -18.98
C GLU A 134 21.86 46.64 -19.27
N ASN A 135 20.64 46.89 -18.78
CA ASN A 135 19.97 48.18 -18.94
C ASN A 135 20.67 49.29 -18.13
N ILE A 136 21.15 48.99 -16.92
CA ILE A 136 21.92 49.92 -16.10
C ILE A 136 23.27 50.22 -16.76
N GLU A 137 23.96 49.22 -17.30
CA GLU A 137 25.23 49.40 -18.02
C GLU A 137 25.08 50.25 -19.29
N LYS A 138 24.00 50.04 -20.06
CA LYS A 138 23.69 50.89 -21.22
C LYS A 138 23.50 52.36 -20.81
N PHE A 139 22.82 52.59 -19.69
CA PHE A 139 22.62 53.95 -19.17
C PHE A 139 23.92 54.56 -18.63
N ASP A 140 24.79 53.78 -17.98
CA ASP A 140 26.12 54.24 -17.57
C ASP A 140 26.97 54.70 -18.77
N ASN A 141 26.86 53.99 -19.90
CA ASN A 141 27.49 54.42 -21.14
C ASN A 141 26.86 55.69 -21.72
N GLU A 142 25.52 55.82 -21.72
CA GLU A 142 24.82 57.06 -22.11
C GLU A 142 25.34 58.25 -21.29
N LEU A 143 25.47 58.09 -19.97
CA LEU A 143 26.00 59.11 -19.06
C LEU A 143 27.44 59.51 -19.38
N LYS A 144 28.32 58.56 -19.69
CA LYS A 144 29.72 58.86 -20.07
C LYS A 144 29.81 59.65 -21.38
N THR A 145 28.86 59.43 -22.29
CA THR A 145 28.80 60.14 -23.58
C THR A 145 28.02 61.46 -23.50
N PHE A 146 27.28 61.70 -22.42
CA PHE A 146 26.49 62.89 -22.25
C PHE A 146 27.38 64.14 -22.21
N LYS A 147 27.12 65.06 -23.14
CA LYS A 147 27.75 66.36 -23.23
C LYS A 147 26.67 67.37 -23.57
N ILE A 148 26.76 68.53 -22.94
CA ILE A 148 25.87 69.64 -23.22
C ILE A 148 26.54 70.53 -24.23
N ASN A 149 25.78 70.95 -25.22
CA ASN A 149 26.28 71.86 -26.24
C ASN A 149 26.33 73.28 -25.67
N ASP A 150 27.53 73.81 -25.45
CA ASP A 150 27.72 75.15 -24.89
C ASP A 150 27.25 76.28 -25.83
N GLU A 151 27.03 75.97 -27.11
CA GLU A 151 26.51 76.92 -28.11
C GLU A 151 24.99 77.13 -28.01
N GLU A 152 24.28 76.33 -27.22
CA GLU A 152 22.83 76.45 -27.04
C GLU A 152 22.41 77.53 -26.03
N ASP A 153 21.18 78.03 -26.19
CA ASP A 153 20.61 78.99 -25.26
C ASP A 153 20.46 78.39 -23.85
N PHE A 154 20.41 79.26 -22.84
CA PHE A 154 20.39 78.86 -21.44
C PHE A 154 19.18 77.97 -21.08
N GLU A 155 17.99 78.26 -21.62
CA GLU A 155 16.79 77.51 -21.27
C GLU A 155 16.82 76.10 -21.87
N THR A 156 17.35 75.95 -23.08
CA THR A 156 17.56 74.63 -23.70
C THR A 156 18.52 73.77 -22.87
N ARG A 157 19.69 74.30 -22.50
CA ARG A 157 20.68 73.58 -21.66
C ARG A 157 20.12 73.21 -20.28
N LYS A 158 19.36 74.12 -19.66
CA LYS A 158 18.71 73.87 -18.37
C LYS A 158 17.72 72.71 -18.47
N ARG A 159 16.87 72.68 -19.50
CA ARG A 159 15.93 71.59 -19.75
C ARG A 159 16.64 70.24 -19.93
N GLU A 160 17.71 70.20 -20.73
CA GLU A 160 18.50 68.98 -20.93
C GLU A 160 19.12 68.45 -19.63
N PHE A 161 19.63 69.34 -18.78
CA PHE A 161 20.11 68.99 -17.44
C PHE A 161 19.00 68.41 -16.56
N GLU A 162 17.83 69.06 -16.51
CA GLU A 162 16.70 68.60 -15.70
C GLU A 162 16.17 67.24 -16.15
N GLU A 163 16.11 66.99 -17.47
CA GLU A 163 15.77 65.70 -18.05
C GLU A 163 16.80 64.62 -17.67
N MET A 164 18.09 64.92 -17.80
CA MET A 164 19.15 63.97 -17.45
C MET A 164 19.17 63.65 -15.95
N ILE A 165 19.01 64.65 -15.08
CA ILE A 165 18.89 64.46 -13.63
C ILE A 165 17.70 63.54 -13.31
N SER A 166 16.57 63.74 -13.98
CA SER A 166 15.37 62.90 -13.79
C SER A 166 15.62 61.46 -14.21
N LYS A 167 16.28 61.23 -15.35
CA LYS A 167 16.70 59.89 -15.80
C LYS A 167 17.65 59.22 -14.79
N VAL A 168 18.66 59.95 -14.30
CA VAL A 168 19.62 59.44 -13.31
C VAL A 168 18.92 59.01 -12.02
N ARG A 169 17.98 59.83 -11.52
CA ARG A 169 17.21 59.48 -10.31
C ARG A 169 16.39 58.21 -10.50
N ASN A 170 15.68 58.10 -11.62
CA ASN A 170 14.90 56.90 -11.93
C ASN A 170 15.78 55.64 -12.00
N LYS A 171 16.94 55.74 -12.66
CA LYS A 171 17.89 54.62 -12.77
C LYS A 171 18.58 54.28 -11.45
N LEU A 172 18.85 55.27 -10.60
CA LEU A 172 19.33 55.05 -9.25
C LEU A 172 18.32 54.27 -8.40
N ASP A 173 17.03 54.60 -8.51
CA ASP A 173 15.98 53.88 -7.78
C ASP A 173 15.80 52.45 -8.30
N GLU A 174 15.89 52.23 -9.62
CA GLU A 174 15.95 50.88 -10.20
C GLU A 174 17.14 50.08 -9.67
N ALA A 175 18.34 50.67 -9.65
CA ALA A 175 19.54 50.01 -9.14
C ALA A 175 19.43 49.66 -7.65
N LYS A 176 18.89 50.57 -6.83
CA LYS A 176 18.62 50.31 -5.41
C LYS A 176 17.63 49.15 -5.21
N LYS A 177 16.54 49.12 -5.99
CA LYS A 177 15.57 48.01 -5.96
C LYS A 177 16.25 46.68 -6.29
N LEU A 178 17.05 46.66 -7.36
CA LEU A 178 17.79 45.47 -7.79
C LEU A 178 18.73 44.95 -6.69
N VAL A 179 19.48 45.85 -6.04
CA VAL A 179 20.37 45.48 -4.92
C VAL A 179 19.58 44.87 -3.76
N ASN A 180 18.43 45.46 -3.41
CA ASN A 180 17.58 44.95 -2.33
C ASN A 180 16.96 43.59 -2.69
N GLU A 181 16.53 43.41 -3.94
CA GLU A 181 15.98 42.14 -4.42
C GLU A 181 16.98 40.99 -4.39
N ILE A 182 18.28 41.26 -4.57
CA ILE A 182 19.33 40.24 -4.44
C ILE A 182 19.58 39.92 -2.97
N LYS A 183 19.70 40.94 -2.14
CA LYS A 183 20.02 40.79 -0.72
C LYS A 183 18.86 40.19 0.09
N GLY A 184 17.62 40.40 -0.35
CA GLY A 184 16.41 39.98 0.35
C GLY A 184 15.92 38.57 0.01
N GLN A 185 16.62 37.78 -0.80
CA GLN A 185 16.15 36.45 -1.15
C GLN A 185 16.48 35.45 -0.05
N ASN A 186 15.53 35.27 0.85
CA ASN A 186 15.55 34.21 1.86
C ASN A 186 14.45 33.21 1.53
N LEU A 187 14.86 32.07 0.99
CA LEU A 187 14.01 30.89 0.89
C LEU A 187 14.38 29.94 2.02
N GLU A 188 13.38 29.38 2.68
CA GLU A 188 13.58 28.35 3.69
C GLU A 188 12.66 27.17 3.40
N PHE A 189 13.19 25.98 3.64
CA PHE A 189 12.40 24.77 3.65
C PHE A 189 11.84 24.54 5.04
N VAL A 190 10.52 24.51 5.15
CA VAL A 190 9.81 24.24 6.40
C VAL A 190 9.37 22.78 6.37
N SER A 191 9.99 21.96 7.22
CA SER A 191 9.65 20.54 7.33
C SER A 191 8.20 20.33 7.77
N GLY A 192 7.57 19.29 7.22
CA GLY A 192 6.22 18.87 7.62
C GLY A 192 6.15 18.23 9.01
N ASP A 193 4.93 17.94 9.46
CA ASP A 193 4.69 17.27 10.75
C ASP A 193 4.57 15.76 10.57
N GLU A 194 5.54 15.02 11.11
CA GLU A 194 5.61 13.56 11.06
C GLU A 194 4.42 12.86 11.74
N ASN A 195 3.70 13.55 12.63
CA ASN A 195 2.55 12.98 13.35
C ASN A 195 1.26 12.98 12.51
N LEU A 196 1.26 13.67 11.37
CA LEU A 196 0.09 13.83 10.50
C LEU A 196 -0.04 12.68 9.48
N VAL A 197 -0.02 11.42 9.95
CA VAL A 197 -0.06 10.20 9.11
C VAL A 197 -1.32 10.08 8.22
N LYS A 198 -2.37 10.87 8.49
CA LYS A 198 -3.62 10.93 7.68
C LYS A 198 -3.72 12.17 6.78
N SER A 199 -2.66 12.97 6.69
CA SER A 199 -2.65 14.20 5.90
C SER A 199 -2.09 14.00 4.49
N SER A 200 -2.16 15.05 3.69
CA SER A 200 -1.59 15.09 2.35
C SER A 200 -0.05 15.12 2.38
N VAL A 201 0.59 14.78 1.26
CA VAL A 201 2.05 14.64 1.15
C VAL A 201 2.77 15.94 1.50
N GLU A 202 2.19 17.09 1.13
CA GLU A 202 2.77 18.41 1.40
C GLU A 202 2.89 18.68 2.90
N LYS A 203 1.91 18.22 3.70
CA LYS A 203 1.91 18.42 5.16
C LYS A 203 2.89 17.51 5.89
N ILE A 204 3.17 16.34 5.32
CA ILE A 204 4.11 15.36 5.90
C ILE A 204 5.54 15.72 5.48
N PHE A 205 5.73 16.07 4.21
CA PHE A 205 7.04 16.38 3.65
C PHE A 205 7.52 17.77 4.09
N GLY A 206 6.66 18.78 3.98
CA GLY A 206 7.03 20.18 4.13
C GLY A 206 6.99 20.93 2.80
N ASP A 207 7.26 22.23 2.85
CA ASP A 207 7.19 23.11 1.69
C ASP A 207 8.30 24.18 1.74
N VAL A 208 8.52 24.86 0.61
CA VAL A 208 9.47 25.97 0.49
C VAL A 208 8.73 27.29 0.61
N VAL A 209 9.08 28.08 1.62
CA VAL A 209 8.47 29.38 1.87
C VAL A 209 9.46 30.51 1.65
N ARG A 210 8.92 31.69 1.30
CA ARG A 210 9.69 32.94 1.26
C ARG A 210 9.64 33.58 2.64
N ILE A 211 10.81 33.83 3.21
CA ILE A 211 10.93 34.61 4.44
C ILE A 211 11.11 36.07 4.03
N ASP A 212 10.22 36.92 4.53
CA ASP A 212 10.42 38.35 4.42
C ASP A 212 11.57 38.75 5.37
N PRO A 213 12.68 39.33 4.89
CA PRO A 213 13.81 39.73 5.74
C PRO A 213 13.39 40.73 6.83
N SER A 214 12.25 41.41 6.67
CA SER A 214 11.68 42.31 7.69
C SER A 214 11.05 41.58 8.90
N GLN A 215 10.84 40.27 8.82
CA GLN A 215 10.29 39.44 9.90
C GLN A 215 11.35 38.71 10.73
N ASN A 216 12.63 38.72 10.30
CA ASN A 216 13.76 38.28 11.12
C ASN A 216 14.31 39.45 11.96
N ILE A 217 13.46 40.02 12.81
CA ILE A 217 13.96 40.64 14.05
C ILE A 217 14.02 39.48 15.04
N ILE A 218 15.11 38.72 14.98
CA ILE A 218 15.56 37.99 16.15
C ILE A 218 15.76 39.09 17.20
N GLU A 219 15.00 39.01 18.30
CA GLU A 219 15.33 39.76 19.50
C GLU A 219 16.80 39.45 19.82
N GLU A 220 17.70 40.38 19.48
CA GLU A 220 19.02 40.44 20.08
C GLU A 220 18.76 40.67 21.57
N SER A 221 18.61 39.56 22.29
CA SER A 221 18.75 39.54 23.73
C SER A 221 20.14 40.11 24.00
N SER A 222 20.13 41.29 24.61
CA SER A 222 21.28 42.03 25.09
C SER A 222 22.37 41.12 25.64
N GLU A 223 23.59 41.37 25.20
CA GLU A 223 24.84 40.81 25.72
C GLU A 223 24.91 40.93 27.24
N ASP A 224 24.61 39.82 27.91
CA ASP A 224 25.23 39.37 29.16
C ASP A 224 24.79 37.91 29.36
N ASP A 225 25.34 36.99 28.55
CA ASP A 225 25.51 35.56 28.89
C ASP A 225 26.23 34.81 27.74
N ILE A 226 27.56 34.68 27.86
CA ILE A 226 28.42 33.84 27.01
C ILE A 226 28.14 32.33 27.26
N PRO A 227 28.29 31.45 26.25
CA PRO A 227 27.28 30.47 25.89
C PRO A 227 27.55 29.07 26.45
N ASN A 228 26.49 28.33 26.74
CA ASN A 228 26.59 26.87 26.91
C ASN A 228 25.84 26.16 25.79
N ILE A 229 26.57 25.90 24.70
CA ILE A 229 26.24 24.90 23.68
C ILE A 229 26.29 23.52 24.35
N LYS A 230 25.24 23.16 25.09
CA LYS A 230 24.92 21.79 25.53
C LYS A 230 23.44 21.66 25.80
N ASN A 231 22.59 21.61 24.77
CA ASN A 231 21.22 21.10 24.91
C ASN A 231 20.64 20.46 23.63
N TYR A 232 21.49 19.84 22.81
CA TYR A 232 21.08 18.78 21.89
C TYR A 232 21.84 17.48 22.23
N SER A 233 21.55 16.90 23.40
CA SER A 233 21.86 15.48 23.67
C SER A 233 20.99 14.83 24.75
N LYS A 234 19.97 15.51 25.28
CA LYS A 234 19.16 14.98 26.39
C LYS A 234 17.99 14.09 25.94
N TYR A 235 18.25 13.14 25.04
CA TYR A 235 17.38 11.97 24.79
C TYR A 235 18.18 10.69 24.43
N ALA A 236 19.46 10.63 24.81
CA ALA A 236 20.26 9.42 24.69
C ALA A 236 21.13 9.24 25.94
N GLU A 237 20.51 9.00 27.10
CA GLU A 237 21.10 8.32 28.27
C GLU A 237 20.15 8.42 29.48
N SER A 238 19.16 7.54 29.51
CA SER A 238 18.51 7.11 30.77
C SER A 238 17.76 5.81 30.51
N ARG A 239 18.52 4.73 30.29
CA ARG A 239 18.08 3.35 30.54
C ARG A 239 19.31 2.43 30.63
N SER A 240 20.06 2.61 31.71
CA SER A 240 20.85 1.53 32.27
C SER A 240 20.55 1.49 33.77
N LEU A 241 19.78 0.49 34.19
CA LEU A 241 19.99 -0.33 35.39
C LEU A 241 18.86 -1.37 35.51
N LYS A 242 19.24 -2.61 35.15
CA LYS A 242 19.03 -3.89 35.83
C LYS A 242 17.65 -4.28 36.40
N GLY A 243 17.24 -5.50 36.00
CA GLY A 243 16.27 -6.40 36.66
C GLY A 243 14.95 -6.46 35.89
N ASP A 244 14.40 -7.58 35.43
CA ASP A 244 14.79 -8.98 35.50
C ASP A 244 14.16 -9.73 34.30
N SER A 245 14.85 -10.81 33.95
CA SER A 245 14.53 -11.90 33.03
C SER A 245 13.05 -12.24 32.77
N SER A 246 12.66 -12.32 31.48
CA SER A 246 11.75 -13.36 30.96
C SER A 246 11.70 -13.34 29.41
N SER A 247 12.49 -14.24 28.82
CA SER A 247 12.21 -15.00 27.58
C SER A 247 11.61 -14.26 26.37
N TYR A 248 12.45 -13.60 25.57
CA TYR A 248 12.22 -13.50 24.12
C TYR A 248 13.41 -14.12 23.40
N LYS A 249 13.25 -15.37 22.98
CA LYS A 249 14.23 -16.04 22.12
C LYS A 249 14.19 -15.43 20.73
N SER A 250 15.38 -15.08 20.25
CA SER A 250 15.73 -14.61 18.92
C SER A 250 15.17 -15.51 17.81
N TYR A 251 14.64 -14.88 16.76
CA TYR A 251 14.10 -15.49 15.55
C TYR A 251 15.21 -15.90 14.55
N ASP A 252 16.30 -16.51 15.03
CA ASP A 252 17.43 -16.97 14.19
C ASP A 252 17.59 -18.50 14.13
N GLU A 253 16.64 -19.30 14.64
CA GLU A 253 16.71 -20.77 14.60
C GLU A 253 15.64 -21.47 13.72
N GLN A 254 15.07 -20.80 12.72
CA GLN A 254 14.22 -21.47 11.71
C GLN A 254 14.70 -21.30 10.26
N LYS A 255 16.01 -21.42 10.06
CA LYS A 255 16.60 -21.76 8.75
C LYS A 255 17.31 -23.11 8.81
N GLN A 256 16.55 -24.18 9.02
CA GLN A 256 16.94 -25.50 8.55
C GLN A 256 15.74 -26.09 7.78
N PHE A 257 16.02 -26.67 6.61
CA PHE A 257 15.10 -27.15 5.58
C PHE A 257 14.55 -26.11 4.60
N TYR A 258 15.44 -25.56 3.76
CA TYR A 258 15.33 -25.63 2.29
C TYR A 258 16.73 -25.32 1.72
N ARG A 259 17.53 -26.35 1.45
CA ARG A 259 18.73 -26.22 0.61
C ARG A 259 18.26 -26.12 -0.84
N ILE A 260 18.30 -24.92 -1.42
CA ILE A 260 18.35 -24.74 -2.87
C ILE A 260 19.83 -24.64 -3.25
N PRO A 261 20.35 -25.48 -4.16
CA PRO A 261 21.74 -25.36 -4.58
C PRO A 261 21.92 -24.08 -5.41
N VAL A 262 22.81 -23.21 -4.95
CA VAL A 262 23.34 -22.10 -5.73
C VAL A 262 24.51 -22.63 -6.55
N TYR A 263 24.35 -22.73 -7.87
CA TYR A 263 25.48 -22.86 -8.76
C TYR A 263 26.24 -21.53 -8.78
N SER A 264 27.43 -21.55 -8.20
CA SER A 264 28.45 -20.53 -8.42
C SER A 264 28.91 -20.59 -9.88
N ASN A 265 28.98 -19.45 -10.55
CA ASN A 265 29.98 -19.25 -11.59
C ASN A 265 30.42 -17.79 -11.59
N ARG A 266 31.64 -17.58 -11.10
CA ARG A 266 32.37 -16.34 -11.25
C ARG A 266 33.34 -16.52 -12.42
N SER A 267 33.09 -15.75 -13.47
CA SER A 267 34.05 -15.05 -14.33
C SER A 267 35.20 -15.82 -14.99
N SER A 268 35.22 -15.80 -16.33
CA SER A 268 36.44 -15.44 -17.05
C SER A 268 36.14 -14.81 -18.42
N ARG A 269 36.89 -13.75 -18.75
CA ARG A 269 36.94 -13.04 -20.03
C ARG A 269 37.61 -13.89 -21.11
N ARG A 270 37.14 -13.85 -22.36
CA ARG A 270 37.92 -13.46 -23.57
C ARG A 270 37.13 -13.59 -24.88
N SER A 271 37.16 -12.50 -25.65
CA SER A 271 37.32 -12.35 -27.12
C SER A 271 36.64 -13.30 -28.12
N GLU A 272 35.91 -12.65 -29.04
CA GLU A 272 35.88 -12.84 -30.51
C GLU A 272 35.99 -14.27 -31.08
N GLN A 273 34.95 -14.73 -31.76
CA GLN A 273 34.96 -14.83 -33.24
C GLN A 273 33.63 -15.35 -33.79
N VAL A 274 33.28 -14.74 -34.93
CA VAL A 274 32.36 -15.11 -36.00
C VAL A 274 32.27 -16.63 -36.22
N TYR A 275 31.06 -17.20 -36.33
CA TYR A 275 30.66 -18.03 -37.48
C TYR A 275 29.16 -18.31 -37.52
N SER A 276 28.64 -18.21 -38.75
CA SER A 276 27.32 -18.57 -39.24
C SER A 276 27.01 -20.05 -39.06
N SER A 277 25.75 -20.40 -38.76
CA SER A 277 24.97 -21.38 -39.53
C SER A 277 23.57 -21.54 -38.94
N GLU A 278 22.58 -21.12 -39.73
CA GLU A 278 21.21 -21.58 -39.64
C GLU A 278 21.18 -23.09 -39.85
N SER A 279 20.45 -23.82 -39.00
CA SER A 279 19.94 -25.14 -39.38
C SER A 279 18.68 -25.48 -38.61
N ASP A 280 17.73 -25.97 -39.39
CA ASP A 280 16.39 -26.40 -39.04
C ASP A 280 16.35 -27.49 -37.97
N ALA A 281 15.39 -27.40 -37.05
CA ALA A 281 15.00 -28.53 -36.23
C ALA A 281 13.47 -28.57 -36.08
N GLU A 282 12.93 -29.62 -36.69
CA GLU A 282 11.54 -29.98 -36.86
C GLU A 282 10.76 -30.08 -35.54
N PHE A 283 9.54 -29.56 -35.59
CA PHE A 283 8.51 -29.67 -34.57
C PHE A 283 7.81 -31.03 -34.68
N ARG A 284 8.00 -31.93 -33.69
CA ARG A 284 7.18 -33.15 -33.54
C ARG A 284 6.31 -33.07 -32.27
N PRO A 285 4.98 -33.05 -32.37
CA PRO A 285 4.12 -33.21 -31.21
C PRO A 285 3.96 -34.70 -30.83
N ARG A 286 4.14 -35.01 -29.55
CA ARG A 286 3.82 -36.33 -28.98
C ARG A 286 2.30 -36.52 -28.91
N LYS A 287 1.79 -37.55 -29.58
CA LYS A 287 0.43 -38.07 -29.39
C LYS A 287 0.36 -38.81 -28.05
N HIS A 288 -0.51 -38.38 -27.15
CA HIS A 288 -0.99 -39.20 -26.04
C HIS A 288 -2.28 -39.89 -26.49
N SER A 289 -2.23 -41.21 -26.63
CA SER A 289 -3.39 -42.07 -26.86
C SER A 289 -4.10 -42.36 -25.54
N TYR A 290 -5.41 -42.14 -25.53
CA TYR A 290 -6.35 -42.58 -24.50
C TYR A 290 -6.33 -44.11 -24.40
N LEU A 291 -6.31 -44.62 -23.16
CA LEU A 291 -6.66 -46.01 -22.86
C LEU A 291 -8.16 -46.03 -22.55
N ASP A 292 -8.91 -46.66 -23.45
CA ASP A 292 -10.31 -47.02 -23.25
C ASP A 292 -10.44 -48.15 -22.22
N SER A 293 -11.37 -47.91 -21.31
CA SER A 293 -12.16 -48.91 -20.59
C SER A 293 -12.87 -49.88 -21.54
N TYR A 294 -12.91 -51.18 -21.23
CA TYR A 294 -14.10 -52.03 -21.13
C TYR A 294 -13.72 -53.51 -20.92
N TRP A 295 -14.46 -54.17 -20.02
CA TRP A 295 -14.45 -55.57 -19.55
C TRP A 295 -13.49 -55.93 -18.41
#